data_AF-A0A963TAG9-F1
#
_entry.id   AF-A0A963TAG9-F1
#
_cell.length_a   1.000
_cell.length_b   1.000
_cell.length_c   1.000
_cell.angle_alpha   90.00
_cell.angle_beta   90.00
_cell.angle_gamma   90.00
#
_symmetry.space_group_name_H-M   'P 1'
#
loop_
_entity.id
_entity.type
_entity.pdbx_description
1 polymer ?
#
loop_
_entity_poly.entity_id
_entity_poly.type
_entity_poly.pdbx_seq_one_letter_code
_entity_poly.pdbx_strand_id
1 'polypeptide(L)' 'MRKPPIEPGDRFVKIEDRRTVWVVDRVVETVGRLPHVQLVQEARPHRRRTLSESILRDRNFYARLGPV' A
#
# COMPACT_ATOMS: atom_id res chain seq x y z
N MET A 1 10.06 -17.55 5.29
CA MET A 1 8.86 -17.46 4.44
C MET A 1 8.86 -16.13 3.70
N ARG A 2 8.81 -16.13 2.37
CA ARG A 2 8.77 -14.91 1.56
C ARG A 2 7.38 -14.28 1.71
N LYS A 3 7.28 -13.04 2.21
CA LYS A 3 6.00 -12.33 2.25
C LYS A 3 5.47 -12.21 0.81
N PRO A 4 4.16 -12.35 0.58
CA PRO A 4 3.60 -12.19 -0.75
C PRO A 4 3.98 -10.81 -1.32
N PRO A 5 4.13 -10.71 -2.66
CA PRO A 5 4.28 -9.43 -3.33
C PRO A 5 3.13 -8.49 -2.99
N ILE A 6 3.39 -7.18 -3.14
CA ILE A 6 2.34 -6.17 -3.10
C ILE A 6 1.84 -6.00 -4.53
N GLU A 7 0.55 -6.15 -4.73
CA GLU A 7 -0.07 -6.18 -6.06
C GLU A 7 -1.17 -5.12 -6.17
N PRO A 8 -1.50 -4.65 -7.39
CA PRO A 8 -2.68 -3.82 -7.60
C PRO A 8 -3.94 -4.45 -7.01
N GLY A 9 -4.76 -3.65 -6.34
CA GLY A 9 -5.93 -4.10 -5.59
C GLY A 9 -5.66 -4.43 -4.12
N ASP A 10 -4.41 -4.58 -3.69
CA ASP A 10 -4.10 -4.77 -2.27
C ASP A 10 -4.57 -3.59 -1.42
N ARG A 11 -5.18 -3.91 -0.28
CA ARG A 11 -5.77 -2.92 0.62
C ARG A 11 -4.93 -2.78 1.88
N PHE A 12 -4.70 -1.55 2.30
CA PHE A 12 -3.91 -1.20 3.47
C PHE A 12 -4.61 -0.12 4.30
N VAL A 13 -4.41 -0.18 5.61
CA VAL A 13 -4.81 0.89 6.54
C VAL A 13 -3.59 1.38 7.31
N LYS A 14 -3.58 2.65 7.68
CA LYS A 14 -2.60 3.15 8.66
C LYS A 14 -2.94 2.57 10.03
N ILE A 15 -1.92 2.26 10.83
CA ILE A 15 -2.15 1.81 12.21
C ILE A 15 -2.78 2.92 13.07
N GLU A 16 -2.32 4.16 12.91
CA GLU A 16 -2.84 5.35 13.60
C GLU A 16 -4.28 5.73 13.17
N ASP A 17 -4.67 5.40 11.93
CA ASP A 17 -6.00 5.67 11.39
C ASP A 17 -6.49 4.49 10.55
N ARG A 18 -7.30 3.64 11.18
CA ARG A 18 -7.89 2.46 10.54
C ARG A 18 -9.15 2.77 9.73
N ARG A 19 -9.64 4.02 9.72
CA ARG A 19 -10.83 4.42 8.96
C ARG A 19 -10.50 4.69 7.49
N THR A 20 -9.25 5.03 7.20
CA THR A 20 -8.81 5.31 5.83
C THR A 20 -8.20 4.07 5.18
N VAL A 21 -8.96 3.46 4.27
CA VAL A 21 -8.46 2.38 3.41
C VAL A 21 -7.75 2.95 2.18
N TRP A 22 -6.56 2.43 1.93
CA TRP A 22 -5.72 2.73 0.79
C TRP A 22 -5.58 1.49 -0.08
N VAL A 23 -5.87 1.62 -1.37
CA VAL A 23 -5.79 0.53 -2.34
C VAL A 23 -4.59 0.78 -3.23
N VAL A 24 -3.82 -0.27 -3.52
CA VAL A 24 -2.74 -0.21 -4.51
C VAL A 24 -3.34 -0.05 -5.89
N ASP A 25 -3.02 1.07 -6.53
CA ASP A 25 -3.42 1.38 -7.91
C ASP A 25 -2.42 0.75 -8.89
N ARG A 26 -1.12 0.94 -8.64
CA ARG A 26 -0.04 0.40 -9.46
C ARG A 26 1.26 0.26 -8.68
N VAL A 27 2.08 -0.70 -9.09
CA VAL A 27 3.47 -0.80 -8.66
C VAL A 27 4.30 0.17 -9.49
N VAL A 28 5.20 0.89 -8.83
CA VAL A 28 6.16 1.80 -9.44
C VAL A 28 7.54 1.20 -9.21
N GLU A 29 7.95 0.36 -10.16
CA GLU A 29 9.31 -0.16 -10.21
C GLU A 29 10.20 0.85 -10.92
N THR A 30 11.31 1.23 -10.28
CA THR A 30 12.36 2.04 -10.90
C THR A 30 13.67 1.28 -10.75
N VAL A 31 14.33 1.01 -11.88
CA VAL A 31 15.61 0.29 -11.91
C VAL A 31 16.61 0.97 -10.98
N GLY A 32 17.17 0.21 -10.03
CA GLY A 32 18.16 0.71 -9.07
C GLY A 32 17.61 1.48 -7.86
N ARG A 33 16.28 1.53 -7.66
CA ARG A 33 15.66 2.13 -6.46
C ARG A 33 14.82 1.10 -5.69
N LEU A 34 14.57 1.41 -4.42
CA LEU A 34 13.61 0.65 -3.63
C LEU A 34 12.24 0.67 -4.33
N PRO A 35 11.51 -0.45 -4.36
CA PRO A 35 10.22 -0.51 -5.01
C PRO A 35 9.21 0.39 -4.28
N HIS A 36 8.43 1.12 -5.06
CA HIS A 36 7.35 1.97 -4.58
C HIS A 36 6.02 1.52 -5.17
N VAL A 37 4.94 1.94 -4.54
CA VAL A 37 3.59 1.73 -5.06
C VAL A 37 2.80 3.02 -4.98
N GLN A 38 1.91 3.20 -5.94
CA GLN A 38 0.92 4.25 -5.91
C GLN A 38 -0.34 3.72 -5.23
N LEU A 39 -0.85 4.49 -4.29
CA LEU A 39 -2.06 4.19 -3.54
C LEU A 39 -3.13 5.23 -3.83
N VAL A 40 -4.37 4.78 -3.92
CA VAL A 40 -5.58 5.61 -3.95
C VAL A 40 -6.38 5.38 -2.68
N GLN A 41 -7.05 6.42 -2.16
CA GLN A 41 -8.00 6.23 -1.06
C GLN A 41 -9.27 5.58 -1.62
N GLU A 42 -9.73 4.49 -1.01
CA GLU A 42 -10.89 3.70 -1.49
C GLU A 42 -12.15 4.57 -1.65
N ALA A 43 -12.48 5.38 -0.63
CA ALA A 43 -13.64 6.27 -0.66
C ALA A 43 -13.43 7.55 -1.50
N ARG A 44 -12.19 7.89 -1.88
CA ARG A 44 -11.84 9.13 -2.60
C ARG A 44 -10.69 8.87 -3.59
N PRO A 45 -10.95 8.28 -4.76
CA PRO A 45 -9.90 7.84 -5.69
C PRO A 45 -8.98 8.97 -6.21
N HIS A 46 -9.44 10.21 -6.19
CA HIS A 46 -8.61 11.38 -6.52
C HIS A 46 -7.48 11.63 -5.51
N ARG A 47 -7.61 11.13 -4.28
CA ARG A 47 -6.58 11.24 -3.26
C ARG A 47 -5.55 10.14 -3.46
N ARG A 48 -4.40 10.53 -4.01
CA ARG A 48 -3.29 9.65 -4.35
C ARG A 48 -2.08 9.89 -3.46
N ARG A 49 -1.27 8.86 -3.28
CA ARG A 49 0.07 8.98 -2.66
C ARG A 49 0.99 7.88 -3.18
N THR A 50 2.28 8.13 -3.13
CA THR A 50 3.31 7.13 -3.45
C THR A 50 4.05 6.77 -2.17
N LEU A 51 4.18 5.47 -1.88
CA LEU A 51 4.89 4.96 -0.72
C LEU A 51 5.87 3.87 -1.14
N SER A 52 6.95 3.71 -0.38
CA SER A 52 7.84 2.56 -0.55
C SER A 52 7.11 1.27 -0.17
N GLU A 53 7.47 0.14 -0.77
CA GLU A 53 6.98 -1.15 -0.29
C GLU A 53 7.43 -1.41 1.16
N SER A 54 8.61 -0.92 1.55
CA SER A 54 9.14 -1.13 2.89
C SER A 54 8.22 -0.56 3.97
N ILE A 55 7.66 0.64 3.78
CA ILE A 55 6.75 1.23 4.77
C ILE A 55 5.42 0.48 4.83
N LEU A 56 4.92 -0.03 3.69
CA LEU A 56 3.70 -0.84 3.65
C LEU A 56 3.87 -2.21 4.30
N ARG A 57 5.11 -2.72 4.36
CA ARG A 57 5.44 -3.98 5.02
C ARG A 57 5.75 -3.81 6.51
N ASP A 58 5.95 -2.58 6.97
CA ASP A 58 6.17 -2.26 8.37
C ASP A 58 4.84 -2.23 9.12
N ARG A 59 4.68 -3.19 10.04
CA ARG A 59 3.46 -3.39 10.83
C ARG A 59 3.24 -2.32 11.90
N ASN A 60 4.22 -1.44 12.13
CA ASN A 60 4.06 -0.27 12.99
C ASN A 60 3.35 0.87 12.26
N PHE A 61 3.40 0.91 10.92
CA PHE A 61 2.81 1.98 10.12
C PHE A 61 1.57 1.53 9.36
N TYR A 62 1.60 0.33 8.77
CA TYR A 62 0.52 -0.18 7.93
C TYR A 62 0.14 -1.63 8.25
N ALA A 63 -1.16 -1.92 8.14
CA ALA A 63 -1.68 -3.27 8.10
C ALA A 63 -2.29 -3.54 6.72
N ARG A 64 -1.90 -4.67 6.10
CA ARG A 64 -2.59 -5.21 4.92
C ARG A 64 -3.91 -5.81 5.38
N LEU A 65 -5.00 -5.44 4.72
CA LEU A 65 -6.31 -6.04 4.94
C LEU A 65 -6.40 -7.37 4.18
N GLY A 66 -7.14 -8.33 4.73
CA GLY A 66 -7.44 -9.57 4.03
C GLY A 66 -8.29 -9.32 2.77
N PRO A 67 -8.38 -10.30 1.85
CA PRO A 67 -9.35 -10.27 0.78
C PRO A 67 -10.78 -10.15 1.37
N VAL A 68 -11.65 -9.46 0.64
CA VAL A 68 -13.10 -9.40 0.93
C VAL A 68 -13.76 -10.63 0.34
#